data_AF-A0A292YLG8-F1
#
_entry.id   AF-A0A292YLG8-F1
#
_cell.length_a   1.000
_cell.length_b   1.000
_cell.length_c   1.000
_cell.angle_alpha   90.00
_cell.angle_beta   90.00
_cell.angle_gamma   90.00
#
_symmetry.space_group_name_H-M   'P 1'
#
loop_
_entity.id
_entity.type
_entity.pdbx_description
1 polymer ?
#
loop_
_entity_poly.entity_id
_entity_poly.type
_entity_poly.pdbx_seq_one_letter_code
_entity_poly.pdbx_strand_id
1 'polypeptide(L)' 'MTYGGFTGNPVGYINYVVVLFIVTGFLILRFDAKGYGLRKMHKEQKAARIIGWANLLGGIVTFVGHWVYQKLL' A
#
# COMPACT_ATOMS: atom_id res chain seq x y z
N MET A 1 -29.25 -23.63 -5.64
CA MET A 1 -28.02 -23.77 -4.84
C MET A 1 -26.87 -23.86 -5.82
N THR A 2 -26.10 -22.78 -5.95
CA THR A 2 -24.87 -22.75 -6.73
C THR A 2 -23.79 -22.31 -5.75
N TYR A 3 -22.84 -23.19 -5.44
CA TYR A 3 -21.63 -22.79 -4.72
C TYR A 3 -20.88 -21.81 -5.63
N GLY A 4 -20.85 -20.54 -5.27
CA GLY A 4 -20.37 -19.47 -6.15
C GLY A 4 -19.78 -18.28 -5.40
N GLY A 5 -19.10 -18.53 -4.28
CA GLY A 5 -18.11 -17.57 -3.78
C GLY A 5 -16.98 -17.47 -4.81
N PHE A 6 -16.56 -16.25 -5.15
CA PHE A 6 -15.66 -15.90 -6.27
C PHE A 6 -16.31 -15.79 -7.67
N THR A 7 -17.34 -14.96 -7.82
CA THR A 7 -17.31 -14.01 -8.94
C THR A 7 -16.27 -12.96 -8.58
N GLY A 8 -14.98 -13.28 -8.82
CA GLY A 8 -13.86 -12.40 -8.52
C GLY A 8 -13.97 -11.13 -9.34
N ASN A 9 -14.65 -10.12 -8.79
CA ASN A 9 -14.70 -8.80 -9.38
C ASN A 9 -13.29 -8.20 -9.19
N PRO A 10 -12.47 -8.04 -10.24
CA PRO A 10 -11.09 -7.56 -10.12
C PRO A 10 -11.04 -6.15 -9.48
N VAL A 11 -12.13 -5.40 -9.56
CA VAL A 11 -12.32 -4.09 -8.93
C VAL A 11 -12.27 -4.18 -7.39
N GLY A 12 -12.89 -5.22 -6.80
CA GLY A 12 -12.89 -5.41 -5.34
C GLY A 12 -11.51 -5.77 -4.79
N TYR A 13 -10.75 -6.56 -5.54
CA TYR A 13 -9.38 -6.95 -5.17
C TYR A 13 -8.41 -5.76 -5.23
N ILE A 14 -8.53 -4.90 -6.25
CA ILE A 14 -7.71 -3.69 -6.38
C ILE A 14 -7.89 -2.75 -5.18
N ASN A 15 -9.12 -2.55 -4.71
CA ASN A 15 -9.37 -1.72 -3.53
C ASN A 15 -8.72 -2.29 -2.27
N TYR A 16 -8.76 -3.61 -2.08
CA TYR A 16 -8.06 -4.26 -0.98
C TYR A 16 -6.55 -4.06 -1.05
N VAL A 17 -5.95 -4.24 -2.24
CA VAL A 17 -4.52 -4.04 -2.48
C VAL A 17 -4.12 -2.58 -2.19
N VAL A 18 -4.90 -1.60 -2.64
CA VAL A 18 -4.66 -0.18 -2.36
C VAL A 18 -4.62 0.09 -0.85
N VAL A 19 -5.63 -0.37 -0.11
CA VAL A 19 -5.69 -0.18 1.35
C VAL A 19 -4.50 -0.86 2.01
N LEU A 20 -4.15 -2.08 1.59
CA LEU A 20 -3.00 -2.82 2.11
C LEU A 20 -1.70 -2.04 1.93
N PHE A 21 -1.44 -1.51 0.73
CA PHE A 21 -0.24 -0.71 0.42
C PHE A 21 -0.17 0.57 1.26
N ILE A 22 -1.29 1.29 1.40
CA ILE A 22 -1.33 2.54 2.17
C ILE A 22 -1.11 2.26 3.66
N VAL A 23 -1.83 1.29 4.22
CA VAL A 23 -1.75 0.94 5.65
C VAL A 23 -0.36 0.42 5.99
N THR A 24 0.18 -0.52 5.20
CA THR A 24 1.53 -1.06 5.45
C THR A 24 2.61 -0.01 5.27
N GLY A 25 2.54 0.83 4.24
CA GLY A 25 3.45 1.96 4.04
C GLY A 25 3.45 2.91 5.24
N PHE A 26 2.27 3.25 5.75
CA PHE A 26 2.12 4.09 6.95
C PHE A 26 2.70 3.42 8.21
N LEU A 27 2.43 2.13 8.43
CA LEU A 27 2.96 1.39 9.58
C LEU A 27 4.49 1.36 9.57
N ILE A 28 5.11 1.10 8.42
CA ILE A 28 6.57 1.09 8.26
C ILE A 28 7.16 2.48 8.58
N LEU A 29 6.54 3.54 8.08
CA LEU A 29 6.98 4.92 8.38
C LEU A 29 6.80 5.28 9.86
N ARG A 30 5.74 4.81 10.51
CA ARG A 30 5.38 5.21 11.88
C ARG A 30 6.10 4.42 12.97
N PHE A 31 6.28 3.12 12.76
CA PHE A 31 6.87 2.20 13.75
C PHE A 31 8.33 1.94 13.43
N ASP A 32 8.64 1.40 12.26
CA ASP A 32 10.00 1.00 11.89
C ASP A 32 10.93 2.21 11.74
N ALA A 33 10.60 3.15 10.85
CA ALA A 33 11.46 4.31 10.62
C ALA A 33 11.63 5.19 11.88
N LYS A 34 10.60 5.26 12.74
CA LYS A 34 10.70 5.97 14.03
C LYS A 34 11.54 5.18 15.04
N GLY A 35 11.36 3.87 15.13
CA GLY A 35 12.12 2.98 16.01
C GLY A 35 13.60 2.93 15.67
N TYR A 36 13.96 2.84 14.39
CA TYR A 36 15.35 2.90 13.93
C TYR A 36 16.00 4.26 14.23
N GLY A 37 15.23 5.35 14.15
CA GLY A 37 15.71 6.68 14.54
C GLY A 37 16.02 6.79 16.04
N LEU A 38 15.15 6.23 16.89
CA LEU A 38 15.38 6.20 18.35
C LEU A 38 16.63 5.38 18.73
N ARG A 39 16.97 4.36 17.93
CA ARG A 39 18.16 3.53 18.11
C ARG A 39 19.42 4.07 17.41
N LYS A 40 19.39 5.29 16.85
CA LYS A 40 20.49 5.89 16.04
C LYS A 40 20.93 5.04 14.85
N MET A 41 20.06 4.15 14.35
CA MET A 41 20.33 3.26 13.22
C MET A 41 20.01 3.97 11.89
N HIS A 42 20.81 4.98 11.54
CA HIS A 42 20.51 5.89 10.42
C HIS A 42 20.39 5.19 9.06
N LYS A 43 21.16 4.11 8.82
CA LYS A 43 21.07 3.32 7.59
C LYS A 43 19.71 2.62 7.46
N GLU A 44 19.27 1.93 8.51
CA GLU A 44 18.01 1.20 8.51
C GLU A 44 16.81 2.13 8.54
N GLN A 45 16.91 3.26 9.24
CA GLN A 45 15.90 4.31 9.20
C GLN A 45 15.69 4.84 7.77
N LYS A 46 16.77 5.05 7.01
CA LYS A 46 16.68 5.51 5.62
C LYS A 46 16.05 4.44 4.72
N ALA A 47 16.45 3.18 4.88
CA ALA A 47 15.85 2.06 4.15
C ALA A 47 14.34 1.94 4.45
N ALA A 48 13.95 1.95 5.73
CA ALA A 48 12.56 1.90 6.15
C ALA A 48 11.73 3.08 5.62
N ARG A 49 12.29 4.29 5.59
CA ARG A 49 11.62 5.44 4.96
C ARG A 49 11.40 5.22 3.46
N ILE A 50 12.42 4.75 2.73
CA ILE A 50 12.31 4.50 1.29
C ILE A 50 11.23 3.45 1.03
N ILE A 51 11.24 2.34 1.77
CA ILE A 51 10.25 1.26 1.62
C ILE A 51 8.84 1.75 1.97
N GLY A 52 8.68 2.46 3.09
CA GLY A 52 7.39 3.02 3.50
C GLY A 52 6.81 3.98 2.47
N TRP A 53 7.65 4.89 1.95
CA TRP A 53 7.23 5.83 0.89
C TRP A 53 6.94 5.12 -0.45
N ALA A 54 7.70 4.09 -0.81
CA ALA A 54 7.44 3.28 -2.00
C ALA A 54 6.09 2.57 -1.91
N ASN A 55 5.74 2.01 -0.74
CA ASN A 55 4.41 1.41 -0.51
C ASN A 55 3.28 2.44 -0.57
N LEU A 56 3.48 3.62 0.03
CA LEU A 56 2.49 4.68 0.00
C LEU A 56 2.24 5.18 -1.44
N LEU A 57 3.32 5.41 -2.20
CA LEU A 57 3.25 5.79 -3.61
C LEU A 57 2.63 4.69 -4.47
N GLY A 58 2.97 3.42 -4.22
CA GLY A 58 2.36 2.27 -4.89
C GLY A 58 0.84 2.26 -4.71
N GLY A 59 0.35 2.41 -3.47
CA GLY A 59 -1.09 2.50 -3.19
C GLY A 59 -1.77 3.68 -3.88
N ILE A 60 -1.14 4.86 -3.87
CA ILE A 60 -1.67 6.08 -4.54
C ILE A 60 -1.72 5.87 -6.06
N VAL A 61 -0.65 5.36 -6.67
CA VAL A 61 -0.58 5.11 -8.12
C VAL A 61 -1.61 4.07 -8.54
N THR A 62 -1.79 3.00 -7.76
CA THR A 62 -2.83 2.00 -8.03
C THR A 62 -4.23 2.59 -7.91
N PHE A 63 -4.49 3.44 -6.90
CA PHE A 63 -5.77 4.11 -6.73
C PHE A 63 -6.08 5.08 -7.87
N VAL A 64 -5.12 5.96 -8.20
CA VAL A 64 -5.26 6.93 -9.29
C VAL A 64 -5.39 6.22 -10.62
N GLY A 65 -4.58 5.18 -10.87
CA GLY A 65 -4.68 4.34 -12.05
C GLY A 65 -6.08 3.74 -12.18
N HIS A 66 -6.60 3.12 -11.11
CA HIS A 66 -7.95 2.57 -11.11
C HIS A 66 -9.02 3.63 -11.41
N TRP A 67 -8.93 4.81 -10.80
CA TRP A 67 -9.86 5.92 -11.03
C TRP A 67 -9.81 6.43 -12.48
N VAL A 68 -8.61 6.59 -13.05
CA VAL A 68 -8.39 6.97 -14.45
C VAL A 68 -8.98 5.92 -15.39
N TYR A 69 -8.72 4.63 -15.14
CA TYR A 69 -9.30 3.53 -15.91
C TYR A 69 -10.82 3.56 -15.88
N GLN A 70 -11.43 3.77 -14.72
CA GLN A 70 -12.89 3.86 -14.59
C GLN A 70 -13.51 5.09 -15.26
N LYS A 71 -12.75 6.17 -15.46
CA LYS A 71 -13.23 7.40 -16.09
C LYS A 71 -13.02 7.45 -17.61
N LEU A 72 -12.02 6.74 -18.13
CA LEU A 72 -11.63 6.77 -19.54
C LEU A 72 -12.16 5.58 -20.37
N LEU A 73 -12.56 4.49 -19.74
CA LEU A 73 -13.23 3.31 -20.35
C LEU A 73 -14.64 3.16 -19.78
#